data_AF-W6ZLN0-F1
#
_entry.id   AF-W6ZLN0-F1
#
_cell.length_a   1.000
_cell.length_b   1.000
_cell.length_c   1.000
_cell.angle_alpha   90.00
_cell.angle_beta   90.00
_cell.angle_gamma   90.00
#
_symmetry.space_group_name_H-M   'P 1'
#
loop_
_entity.id
_entity.type
_entity.pdbx_description
1 polymer ?
#
loop_
_entity_poly.entity_id
_entity_poly.type
_entity_poly.pdbx_seq_one_letter_code
_entity_poly.pdbx_strand_id
1 'polypeptide(L)'
;MTAVIGCFTTLSLRRSYSSWYQLCFYFLAVLCICGHEVYRSSWKQARQPKDPHGSYDMVPCSPRTRSDDSEEAGEADILASRPDYTHGFRSSFSSIVLVMLWTAYISFNFGQRQYPRIEPRLDLKYEANSPLEVVISMYKERTQDVASLISKLHTMPQMSQALVTIYLKDGQADEEKVKQETKAHNVVKLPNVGREAETYLNHIVNRWDKLAERTIFLQADIHNPREFYPFFQRYFRANQTGFLNLGWTGNVCYSDDCGDKQGWQDETSLFPEIQSRIDHSVRDGILLSYKGQFVATAARIRGIDKAIYDDLWRLLVDEKSWAHSEPYLQDREDGMSKPWFGYTMERIWNVLFQCSDMDVAWKCPTLLSGWRSGGGIADCQCFDTELVES
;
A
#
# COMPACT_ATOMS: atom_id res chain seq x y z
N MET A 1 -13.33 -1.38 -21.43
CA MET A 1 -12.16 -2.07 -20.84
C MET A 1 -11.73 -1.47 -19.52
N THR A 2 -11.49 -0.16 -19.40
CA THR A 2 -10.99 0.47 -18.17
C THR A 2 -11.87 0.22 -16.93
N ALA A 3 -13.20 0.26 -17.06
CA ALA A 3 -14.10 -0.10 -15.96
C ALA A 3 -14.06 -1.60 -15.60
N VAL A 4 -13.87 -2.48 -16.59
CA VAL A 4 -13.78 -3.93 -16.36
C VAL A 4 -12.44 -4.29 -15.73
N ILE A 5 -11.34 -3.72 -16.23
CA ILE A 5 -10.00 -3.86 -15.66
C ILE A 5 -9.96 -3.21 -14.27
N GLY A 6 -10.58 -2.03 -14.10
CA GLY A 6 -10.68 -1.33 -12.83
C GLY A 6 -11.53 -2.07 -11.81
N CYS A 7 -12.68 -2.63 -12.20
CA CYS A 7 -13.49 -3.52 -11.35
C CYS A 7 -12.70 -4.78 -11.02
N PHE A 8 -12.03 -5.39 -11.99
CA PHE A 8 -11.20 -6.57 -11.77
C PHE A 8 -10.03 -6.27 -10.83
N THR A 9 -9.31 -5.16 -10.96
CA THR A 9 -8.25 -4.80 -10.01
C THR A 9 -8.82 -4.47 -8.63
N THR A 10 -10.00 -3.85 -8.55
CA THR A 10 -10.63 -3.52 -7.26
C THR A 10 -11.25 -4.75 -6.58
N LEU A 11 -11.71 -5.75 -7.36
CA LEU A 11 -12.30 -6.98 -6.84
C LEU A 11 -11.24 -8.05 -6.57
N SER A 12 -10.25 -8.20 -7.47
CA SER A 12 -9.21 -9.22 -7.40
C SER A 12 -7.95 -8.77 -6.66
N LEU A 13 -7.53 -7.50 -6.78
CA LEU A 13 -6.37 -6.97 -6.06
C LEU A 13 -6.76 -6.12 -4.84
N ARG A 14 -8.06 -5.87 -4.63
CA ARG A 14 -8.61 -4.99 -3.58
C ARG A 14 -7.95 -3.59 -3.55
N ARG A 15 -7.30 -3.17 -4.65
CA ARG A 15 -6.63 -1.87 -4.81
C ARG A 15 -7.29 -1.04 -5.89
N SER A 16 -7.55 0.23 -5.57
CA SER A 16 -7.87 1.27 -6.54
C SER A 16 -6.66 2.18 -6.74
N TYR A 17 -6.21 2.31 -7.99
CA TYR A 17 -5.21 3.31 -8.39
C TYR A 17 -5.84 4.57 -8.98
N SER A 18 -7.17 4.70 -8.92
CA SER A 18 -7.90 5.67 -9.72
C SER A 18 -8.28 6.91 -8.92
N SER A 19 -7.74 8.06 -9.31
CA SER A 19 -8.05 9.35 -8.69
C SER A 19 -9.36 9.94 -9.22
N TRP A 20 -9.99 10.86 -8.47
CA TRP A 20 -11.17 11.58 -8.94
C TRP A 20 -10.88 12.34 -10.24
N TYR A 21 -9.66 12.88 -10.41
CA TYR A 21 -9.23 13.51 -11.66
C TYR A 21 -9.19 12.54 -12.84
N GLN A 22 -8.64 11.33 -12.65
CA GLN A 22 -8.61 10.31 -13.70
C GLN A 22 -10.04 9.86 -14.06
N LEU A 23 -10.93 9.77 -13.08
CA LEU A 23 -12.35 9.52 -13.31
C LEU A 23 -12.99 10.66 -14.11
N CYS A 24 -12.76 11.92 -13.74
CA CYS A 24 -13.27 13.10 -14.44
C CYS A 24 -12.74 13.22 -15.87
N PHE A 25 -11.43 13.05 -16.09
CA PHE A 25 -10.83 13.07 -17.43
C PHE A 25 -11.36 11.93 -18.31
N TYR A 26 -11.60 10.76 -17.72
CA TYR A 26 -12.23 9.66 -18.42
C TYR A 26 -13.69 9.98 -18.78
N PHE A 27 -14.48 10.52 -17.86
CA PHE A 27 -15.85 10.97 -18.15
C PHE A 27 -15.87 12.05 -19.24
N LEU A 28 -14.93 12.99 -19.20
CA LEU A 28 -14.78 14.02 -20.24
C LEU A 28 -14.48 13.37 -21.61
N ALA A 29 -13.55 12.42 -21.66
CA ALA A 29 -13.22 11.70 -22.89
C ALA A 29 -14.42 10.91 -23.45
N VAL A 30 -15.18 10.24 -22.58
CA VAL A 30 -16.41 9.53 -22.97
C VAL A 30 -17.46 10.51 -23.50
N LEU A 31 -17.67 11.65 -22.82
CA LEU A 31 -18.59 12.69 -23.28
C LEU A 31 -18.18 13.27 -24.63
N CYS A 32 -16.89 13.43 -24.91
CA CYS A 32 -16.41 13.88 -26.20
C CYS A 32 -16.68 12.85 -27.31
N ILE A 33 -16.47 11.56 -27.05
CA ILE A 33 -16.67 10.48 -28.02
C ILE A 33 -18.17 10.24 -28.27
N CYS A 34 -18.97 10.11 -27.21
CA CYS A 34 -20.42 9.91 -27.31
C CYS A 34 -21.12 11.18 -27.80
N GLY A 35 -20.64 12.36 -27.40
CA GLY A 35 -21.13 13.65 -27.88
C GLY A 35 -20.92 13.81 -29.38
N HIS A 36 -19.81 13.32 -29.94
CA HIS A 36 -19.58 13.31 -31.38
C HIS A 36 -20.56 12.41 -32.14
N GLU A 37 -20.91 11.23 -31.60
CA GLU A 37 -21.92 10.34 -32.20
C GLU A 37 -23.34 10.91 -32.12
N VAL A 38 -23.72 11.47 -30.96
CA VAL A 38 -25.02 12.11 -30.75
C VAL A 38 -25.15 13.37 -31.62
N TYR A 39 -24.10 14.18 -31.72
CA TYR A 39 -24.04 15.34 -32.61
C TYR A 39 -24.17 14.91 -34.07
N ARG A 40 -23.47 13.86 -34.52
CA ARG A 40 -23.55 13.38 -35.90
C ARG A 40 -24.92 12.82 -36.27
N SER A 41 -25.59 12.15 -35.32
CA SER A 41 -26.97 11.66 -35.45
C SER A 41 -27.97 12.81 -35.57
N SER A 42 -27.91 13.78 -34.65
CA SER A 42 -28.82 14.92 -34.63
C SER A 42 -28.58 15.92 -35.78
N TRP A 43 -27.33 16.07 -36.25
CA TRP A 43 -26.99 16.93 -37.39
C TRP A 43 -27.36 16.31 -38.76
N LYS A 44 -27.39 14.97 -38.87
CA LYS A 44 -27.95 14.28 -40.05
C LYS A 44 -29.47 14.42 -40.12
N GLN A 45 -30.15 14.44 -38.98
CA GLN A 45 -31.59 14.62 -38.91
C GLN A 45 -32.03 16.07 -39.19
N ALA A 46 -31.15 17.04 -38.93
CA ALA A 46 -31.37 18.46 -39.25
C ALA A 46 -31.12 18.83 -40.74
N ARG A 47 -30.61 17.90 -41.56
CA ARG A 47 -30.25 18.12 -42.99
C ARG A 47 -31.18 17.45 -44.01
N GLN A 48 -32.39 17.00 -43.62
CA GLN A 48 -33.41 16.73 -44.64
C GLN A 48 -33.98 18.06 -45.15
N PRO A 49 -33.81 18.42 -46.44
CA PRO A 49 -34.50 19.55 -47.02
C PRO A 49 -36.00 19.20 -47.07
N LYS A 50 -36.85 20.08 -46.54
CA LYS A 50 -38.26 20.09 -46.93
C LYS A 50 -38.32 20.57 -48.38
N ASP A 51 -38.61 19.69 -49.33
CA ASP A 51 -38.92 20.06 -50.71
C ASP A 51 -40.26 20.83 -50.77
N PRO A 52 -40.31 22.02 -51.40
CA PRO A 52 -41.55 22.65 -51.83
C PRO A 52 -41.57 22.84 -53.36
N HIS A 53 -42.54 22.22 -54.04
CA HIS A 53 -42.89 22.38 -55.47
C HIS A 53 -41.85 21.81 -56.47
N GLY A 54 -42.14 21.01 -57.50
CA GLY A 54 -43.32 20.90 -58.36
C GLY A 54 -42.96 21.44 -59.75
N SER A 55 -42.60 20.58 -60.73
CA SER A 55 -42.83 20.75 -62.19
C SER A 55 -42.08 19.70 -63.02
N TYR A 56 -42.87 19.05 -63.90
CA TYR A 56 -42.66 18.26 -65.12
C TYR A 56 -41.26 18.12 -65.73
N ASP A 57 -40.99 16.91 -66.26
CA ASP A 57 -40.07 16.74 -67.39
C ASP A 57 -40.55 15.67 -68.40
N MET A 58 -40.23 15.95 -69.66
CA MET A 58 -40.86 15.42 -70.88
C MET A 58 -40.27 14.08 -71.41
N VAL A 59 -41.13 13.37 -72.13
CA VAL A 59 -40.86 12.19 -72.97
C VAL A 59 -39.88 12.52 -74.12
N PRO A 60 -39.03 11.55 -74.54
CA PRO A 60 -38.83 11.38 -75.98
C PRO A 60 -38.94 9.92 -76.47
N CYS A 61 -39.36 9.83 -77.73
CA CYS A 61 -39.79 8.65 -78.49
C CYS A 61 -38.68 7.65 -78.88
N SER A 62 -39.12 6.40 -79.06
CA SER A 62 -38.44 5.29 -79.78
C SER A 62 -38.44 5.50 -81.31
N PRO A 63 -37.66 4.74 -82.12
CA PRO A 63 -38.19 3.44 -82.61
C PRO A 63 -37.15 2.29 -82.83
N ARG A 64 -37.63 1.05 -82.59
CA ARG A 64 -37.44 -0.27 -83.28
C ARG A 64 -36.08 -0.60 -83.95
N THR A 65 -35.49 -1.80 -83.76
CA THR A 65 -35.98 -3.13 -84.22
C THR A 65 -35.23 -4.33 -83.59
N ARG A 66 -35.99 -5.40 -83.25
CA ARG A 66 -35.80 -6.89 -83.46
C ARG A 66 -34.46 -7.52 -83.02
N SER A 67 -34.39 -8.60 -82.22
CA SER A 67 -35.08 -9.90 -82.34
C SER A 67 -34.94 -10.75 -81.06
N ASP A 68 -35.93 -11.63 -80.82
CA ASP A 68 -35.91 -12.98 -80.19
C ASP A 68 -35.27 -13.11 -78.77
N ASP A 69 -35.93 -13.62 -77.71
CA ASP A 69 -36.82 -14.78 -77.61
C ASP A 69 -37.57 -14.81 -76.24
N SER A 70 -38.77 -15.43 -76.25
CA SER A 70 -39.49 -16.12 -75.16
C SER A 70 -40.42 -15.35 -74.18
N GLU A 71 -41.71 -15.62 -74.36
CA GLU A 71 -42.97 -15.30 -73.63
C GLU A 71 -43.02 -15.88 -72.18
N GLU A 72 -43.44 -15.09 -71.16
CA GLU A 72 -44.78 -15.02 -70.49
C GLU A 72 -45.23 -16.30 -69.73
N ALA A 73 -45.90 -16.28 -68.55
CA ALA A 73 -46.37 -15.25 -67.61
C ALA A 73 -46.91 -15.89 -66.30
N GLY A 74 -47.00 -15.09 -65.21
CA GLY A 74 -47.81 -15.28 -63.99
C GLY A 74 -47.01 -15.72 -62.74
N GLU A 75 -47.04 -15.11 -61.55
CA GLU A 75 -47.95 -14.15 -60.90
C GLU A 75 -47.22 -13.43 -59.73
N ALA A 76 -47.57 -12.14 -59.57
CA ALA A 76 -47.52 -11.26 -58.38
C ALA A 76 -46.54 -11.53 -57.21
N ASP A 77 -45.51 -10.67 -57.13
CA ASP A 77 -44.63 -10.50 -55.98
C ASP A 77 -45.19 -9.41 -55.04
N ILE A 78 -45.74 -9.81 -53.89
CA ILE A 78 -46.05 -8.91 -52.75
C ILE A 78 -45.03 -9.21 -51.66
N LEU A 79 -43.86 -8.57 -51.73
CA LEU A 79 -42.85 -8.68 -50.69
C LEU A 79 -43.09 -7.60 -49.64
N ALA A 80 -43.75 -8.02 -48.57
CA ALA A 80 -44.03 -7.26 -47.37
C ALA A 80 -42.74 -6.66 -46.77
N SER A 81 -42.76 -5.35 -46.58
CA SER A 81 -41.78 -4.60 -45.82
C SER A 81 -41.83 -5.06 -44.35
N ARG A 82 -40.86 -5.86 -43.93
CA ARG A 82 -40.63 -6.15 -42.50
C ARG A 82 -39.89 -4.95 -41.88
N PRO A 83 -40.40 -4.31 -40.81
CA PRO A 83 -39.61 -3.36 -40.06
C PRO A 83 -38.58 -4.12 -39.20
N ASP A 84 -37.29 -3.81 -39.40
CA ASP A 84 -36.19 -4.26 -38.56
C ASP A 84 -36.31 -3.67 -37.15
N TYR A 85 -37.01 -4.38 -36.26
CA TYR A 85 -37.20 -4.03 -34.85
C TYR A 85 -36.15 -4.67 -33.91
N THR A 86 -35.02 -5.13 -34.43
CA THR A 86 -34.02 -5.89 -33.64
C THR A 86 -32.85 -5.05 -33.12
N HIS A 87 -32.72 -3.79 -33.53
CA HIS A 87 -31.58 -2.94 -33.15
C HIS A 87 -31.77 -2.15 -31.84
N GLY A 88 -33.00 -2.03 -31.32
CA GLY A 88 -33.31 -1.25 -30.12
C GLY A 88 -33.03 -1.95 -28.78
N PHE A 89 -33.27 -3.27 -28.70
CA PHE A 89 -33.19 -4.00 -27.43
C PHE A 89 -31.76 -4.40 -27.02
N ARG A 90 -30.87 -4.69 -27.98
CA ARG A 90 -29.46 -5.02 -27.69
C ARG A 90 -28.63 -3.82 -27.20
N SER A 91 -29.01 -2.61 -27.63
CA SER A 91 -28.40 -1.36 -27.18
C SER A 91 -28.71 -1.09 -25.69
N SER A 92 -29.99 -1.23 -25.31
CA SER A 92 -30.45 -0.96 -23.94
C SER A 92 -29.81 -1.85 -22.87
N PHE A 93 -29.71 -3.16 -23.12
CA PHE A 93 -29.09 -4.08 -22.17
C PHE A 93 -27.59 -3.80 -21.96
N SER A 94 -26.88 -3.45 -23.04
CA SER A 94 -25.46 -3.11 -22.99
C SER A 94 -25.21 -1.82 -22.18
N SER A 95 -26.08 -0.82 -22.34
CA SER A 95 -26.03 0.42 -21.55
C SER A 95 -26.30 0.19 -20.06
N ILE A 96 -27.27 -0.67 -19.73
CA ILE A 96 -27.60 -1.03 -18.34
C ILE A 96 -26.42 -1.75 -17.67
N VAL A 97 -25.79 -2.72 -18.35
CA VAL A 97 -24.61 -3.42 -17.85
C VAL A 97 -23.43 -2.46 -17.64
N LEU A 98 -23.21 -1.50 -18.54
CA LEU A 98 -22.20 -0.46 -18.38
C LEU A 98 -22.46 0.42 -17.16
N VAL A 99 -23.69 0.89 -16.96
CA VAL A 99 -24.05 1.69 -15.79
C VAL A 99 -23.88 0.90 -14.49
N MET A 100 -24.28 -0.39 -14.46
CA MET A 100 -24.04 -1.26 -13.31
C MET A 100 -22.55 -1.47 -13.03
N LEU A 101 -21.73 -1.70 -14.07
CA LEU A 101 -20.29 -1.83 -13.91
C LEU A 101 -19.63 -0.52 -13.43
N TRP A 102 -20.11 0.64 -13.89
CA TRP A 102 -19.60 1.95 -13.45
C TRP A 102 -20.01 2.31 -12.03
N THR A 103 -21.26 2.03 -11.65
CA THR A 103 -21.73 2.23 -10.28
C THR A 103 -21.03 1.28 -9.32
N ALA A 104 -20.85 0.00 -9.69
CA ALA A 104 -20.04 -0.93 -8.94
C ALA A 104 -18.58 -0.47 -8.84
N TYR A 105 -17.97 0.00 -9.95
CA TYR A 105 -16.62 0.55 -9.95
C TYR A 105 -16.49 1.73 -8.99
N ILE A 106 -17.38 2.72 -9.08
CA ILE A 106 -17.35 3.90 -8.20
C ILE A 106 -17.57 3.48 -6.75
N SER A 107 -18.56 2.62 -6.48
CA SER A 107 -18.86 2.13 -5.13
C SER A 107 -17.70 1.31 -4.54
N PHE A 108 -16.98 0.53 -5.33
CA PHE A 108 -15.86 -0.27 -4.85
C PHE A 108 -14.57 0.54 -4.72
N ASN A 109 -14.36 1.58 -5.52
CA ASN A 109 -13.15 2.41 -5.51
C ASN A 109 -13.23 3.57 -4.52
N PHE A 110 -14.44 4.12 -4.31
CA PHE A 110 -14.68 5.32 -3.51
C PHE A 110 -15.68 5.11 -2.36
N GLY A 111 -16.34 3.95 -2.29
CA GLY A 111 -17.12 3.61 -1.09
C GLY A 111 -16.18 3.43 0.09
N GLN A 112 -16.47 4.12 1.20
CA GLN A 112 -15.78 3.91 2.46
C GLN A 112 -16.03 2.46 2.90
N ARG A 113 -15.02 1.59 2.73
CA ARG A 113 -15.01 0.31 3.42
C ARG A 113 -14.64 0.61 4.87
N GLN A 114 -15.59 0.48 5.76
CA GLN A 114 -15.32 0.53 7.19
C GLN A 114 -14.67 -0.80 7.58
N TYR A 115 -13.34 -0.83 7.64
CA TYR A 115 -12.66 -1.89 8.36
C TYR A 115 -12.69 -1.57 9.86
N PRO A 116 -12.88 -2.57 10.73
CA PRO A 116 -12.82 -2.34 12.16
C PRO A 116 -11.42 -1.82 12.51
N ARG A 117 -11.36 -0.60 13.07
CA ARG A 117 -10.13 0.01 13.53
C ARG A 117 -9.61 -0.76 14.73
N ILE A 118 -8.32 -1.10 14.72
CA ILE A 118 -7.67 -1.73 15.87
C ILE A 118 -7.41 -0.64 16.89
N GLU A 119 -8.10 -0.71 18.04
CA GLU A 119 -7.78 0.14 19.18
C GLU A 119 -6.50 -0.37 19.84
N PRO A 120 -5.45 0.46 19.94
CA PRO A 120 -4.19 0.03 20.52
C PRO A 120 -4.29 -0.02 22.04
N ARG A 121 -3.73 -1.06 22.64
CA ARG A 121 -3.40 -1.10 24.07
C ARG A 121 -2.17 -0.22 24.29
N LEU A 122 -2.29 0.80 25.14
CA LEU A 122 -1.25 1.79 25.41
C LEU A 122 -0.93 1.85 26.91
N ASP A 123 0.35 1.85 27.27
CA ASP A 123 0.80 2.18 28.64
C ASP A 123 0.86 3.70 28.80
N LEU A 124 -0.28 4.31 29.12
CA LEU A 124 -0.39 5.74 29.37
C LEU A 124 0.18 6.18 30.72
N LYS A 125 0.60 5.23 31.58
CA LYS A 125 1.18 5.52 32.90
C LYS A 125 2.69 5.70 32.86
N TYR A 126 3.33 5.27 31.78
CA TYR A 126 4.77 5.40 31.61
C TYR A 126 5.17 6.86 31.33
N GLU A 127 6.12 7.37 32.10
CA GLU A 127 6.74 8.67 31.89
C GLU A 127 8.14 8.47 31.29
N ALA A 128 8.36 9.01 30.10
CA ALA A 128 9.63 8.85 29.39
C ALA A 128 10.71 9.82 29.89
N ASN A 129 11.96 9.35 29.91
CA ASN A 129 13.11 10.17 30.31
C ASN A 129 13.58 11.16 29.23
N SER A 130 13.22 10.89 27.97
CA SER A 130 13.55 11.73 26.83
C SER A 130 12.40 11.70 25.81
N PRO A 131 12.17 12.81 25.07
CA PRO A 131 11.04 12.88 24.15
C PRO A 131 11.28 12.07 22.86
N LEU A 132 12.53 11.99 22.39
CA LEU A 132 12.84 11.42 21.09
C LEU A 132 14.24 10.81 21.04
N GLU A 133 14.31 9.55 20.61
CA GLU A 133 15.57 8.82 20.38
C GLU A 133 15.59 8.18 18.98
N VAL A 134 16.75 8.18 18.35
CA VAL A 134 17.06 7.41 17.13
C VAL A 134 17.98 6.28 17.53
N VAL A 135 17.53 5.05 17.29
CA VAL A 135 18.29 3.82 17.52
C VAL A 135 18.79 3.30 16.18
N ILE A 136 20.11 3.24 16.02
CA ILE A 136 20.76 2.83 14.77
C ILE A 136 21.47 1.49 14.99
N SER A 137 21.12 0.49 14.20
CA SER A 137 21.88 -0.76 14.11
C SER A 137 23.01 -0.60 13.10
N MET A 138 24.26 -0.69 13.54
CA MET A 138 25.47 -0.52 12.73
C MET A 138 26.36 -1.76 12.84
N TYR A 139 26.90 -2.25 11.74
CA TYR A 139 27.92 -3.28 11.68
C TYR A 139 29.23 -2.70 11.13
N LYS A 140 29.38 -2.64 9.80
CA LYS A 140 30.60 -2.23 9.09
C LYS A 140 30.38 -1.06 8.13
N GLU A 141 29.25 -0.38 8.26
CA GLU A 141 28.97 0.83 7.50
C GLU A 141 30.03 1.90 7.81
N ARG A 142 30.30 2.77 6.84
CA ARG A 142 31.29 3.83 7.03
C ARG A 142 30.73 4.86 8.00
N THR A 143 31.49 5.23 9.02
CA THR A 143 31.10 6.24 10.01
C THR A 143 30.72 7.58 9.38
N GLN A 144 31.34 7.95 8.26
CA GLN A 144 30.98 9.14 7.48
C GLN A 144 29.56 9.10 6.91
N ASP A 145 29.11 7.93 6.45
CA ASP A 145 27.75 7.75 5.91
C ASP A 145 26.73 7.84 7.05
N VAL A 146 27.04 7.22 8.19
CA VAL A 146 26.21 7.29 9.40
C VAL A 146 26.15 8.71 9.97
N ALA A 147 27.27 9.44 9.98
CA ALA A 147 27.30 10.86 10.36
C ALA A 147 26.44 11.71 9.43
N SER A 148 26.45 11.42 8.12
CA SER A 148 25.62 12.09 7.12
C SER A 148 24.13 11.79 7.35
N LEU A 149 23.78 10.54 7.67
CA LEU A 149 22.42 10.15 8.06
C LEU A 149 21.95 10.94 9.29
N ILE A 150 22.73 10.94 10.37
CA ILE A 150 22.40 11.66 11.61
C ILE A 150 22.22 13.16 11.34
N SER A 151 23.16 13.76 10.61
CA SER A 151 23.11 15.18 10.23
C SER A 151 21.84 15.50 9.44
N LYS A 152 21.50 14.70 8.43
CA LYS A 152 20.27 14.88 7.63
C LYS A 152 19.01 14.78 8.49
N LEU A 153 18.94 13.83 9.42
CA LEU A 153 17.83 13.76 10.36
C LEU A 153 17.75 15.03 11.21
N HIS A 154 18.86 15.46 11.82
CA HIS A 154 18.91 16.66 12.67
C HIS A 154 18.59 17.97 11.92
N THR A 155 18.76 18.02 10.59
CA THR A 155 18.31 19.19 9.80
C THR A 155 16.78 19.35 9.78
N MET A 156 16.02 18.32 10.12
CA MET A 156 14.57 18.39 10.20
C MET A 156 14.17 19.02 11.55
N PRO A 157 13.31 20.06 11.59
CA PRO A 157 13.00 20.77 12.83
C PRO A 157 12.54 19.85 13.97
N GLN A 158 11.67 18.89 13.66
CA GLN A 158 11.11 17.91 14.60
C GLN A 158 12.10 16.86 15.11
N MET A 159 13.31 16.81 14.56
CA MET A 159 14.38 15.87 14.88
C MET A 159 15.61 16.54 15.49
N SER A 160 15.66 17.87 15.51
CA SER A 160 16.85 18.66 15.87
C SER A 160 17.42 18.35 17.26
N GLN A 161 16.58 17.87 18.19
CA GLN A 161 16.95 17.50 19.56
C GLN A 161 16.93 15.98 19.80
N ALA A 162 16.80 15.16 18.76
CA ALA A 162 16.72 13.71 18.91
C ALA A 162 18.06 13.16 19.42
N LEU A 163 17.99 12.38 20.50
CA LEU A 163 19.13 11.61 21.00
C LEU A 163 19.44 10.49 20.01
N VAL A 164 20.71 10.12 19.89
CA VAL A 164 21.15 9.10 18.94
C VAL A 164 21.95 8.05 19.68
N THR A 165 21.45 6.82 19.67
CA THR A 165 22.13 5.64 20.21
C THR A 165 22.47 4.70 19.05
N ILE A 166 23.76 4.44 18.84
CA ILE A 166 24.22 3.45 17.87
C ILE A 166 24.54 2.15 18.61
N TYR A 167 23.99 1.05 18.13
CA TYR A 167 24.45 -0.27 18.52
C TYR A 167 25.45 -0.79 17.47
N LEU A 168 26.68 -1.02 17.91
CA LEU A 168 27.81 -1.38 17.06
C LEU A 168 28.07 -2.89 17.13
N LYS A 169 27.86 -3.59 16.03
CA LYS A 169 27.99 -5.05 15.92
C LYS A 169 29.34 -5.53 15.43
N ASP A 170 30.22 -4.63 14.98
CA ASP A 170 31.59 -5.01 14.64
C ASP A 170 32.42 -5.11 15.92
N GLY A 171 32.73 -6.35 16.32
CA GLY A 171 33.53 -6.64 17.51
C GLY A 171 34.94 -6.05 17.48
N GLN A 172 35.46 -5.71 16.30
CA GLN A 172 36.80 -5.13 16.13
C GLN A 172 36.80 -3.60 16.10
N ALA A 173 35.63 -2.97 15.96
CA ALA A 173 35.52 -1.53 15.89
C ALA A 173 35.62 -0.87 17.28
N ASP A 174 36.21 0.32 17.33
CA ASP A 174 36.34 1.14 18.54
C ASP A 174 35.09 2.02 18.72
N GLU A 175 34.39 1.83 19.85
CA GLU A 175 33.15 2.53 20.18
C GLU A 175 33.35 4.03 20.34
N GLU A 176 34.45 4.46 20.96
CA GLU A 176 34.75 5.87 21.18
C GLU A 176 35.10 6.57 19.86
N LYS A 177 35.84 5.87 18.99
CA LYS A 177 36.11 6.38 17.65
C LYS A 177 34.83 6.52 16.83
N VAL A 178 33.96 5.50 16.82
CA VAL A 178 32.67 5.56 16.11
C VAL A 178 31.81 6.70 16.68
N LYS A 179 31.77 6.87 18.01
CA LYS A 179 31.03 7.94 18.67
C LYS A 179 31.52 9.32 18.25
N GLN A 180 32.83 9.54 18.23
CA GLN A 180 33.43 10.82 17.82
C GLN A 180 33.17 11.14 16.35
N GLU A 181 33.33 10.15 15.46
CA GLU A 181 33.17 10.35 14.01
C GLU A 181 31.69 10.55 13.61
N THR A 182 30.77 9.86 14.27
CA THR A 182 29.33 9.95 13.99
C THR A 182 28.62 11.07 14.75
N LYS A 183 29.25 11.59 15.81
CA LYS A 183 28.65 12.52 16.78
C LYS A 183 27.38 11.96 17.45
N ALA A 184 27.30 10.64 17.58
CA ALA A 184 26.22 9.99 18.32
C ALA A 184 26.32 10.31 19.83
N HIS A 185 25.17 10.32 20.50
CA HIS A 185 25.13 10.57 21.95
C HIS A 185 25.66 9.36 22.72
N ASN A 186 25.35 8.16 22.23
CA ASN A 186 25.80 6.90 22.80
C ASN A 186 26.18 5.90 21.70
N VAL A 187 27.20 5.09 21.98
CA VAL A 187 27.57 3.93 21.15
C VAL A 187 27.73 2.74 22.09
N VAL A 188 27.05 1.64 21.78
CA VAL A 188 27.04 0.44 22.60
C VAL A 188 27.38 -0.75 21.73
N LYS A 189 28.45 -1.47 22.06
CA LYS A 189 28.81 -2.70 21.36
C LYS A 189 27.85 -3.84 21.69
N LEU A 190 27.46 -4.59 20.66
CA LEU A 190 26.70 -5.83 20.76
C LEU A 190 27.41 -6.95 20.00
N PRO A 191 27.19 -8.23 20.37
CA PRO A 191 27.53 -9.35 19.52
C PRO A 191 26.88 -9.21 18.14
N ASN A 192 27.57 -9.70 17.10
CA ASN A 192 27.02 -9.75 15.75
C ASN A 192 26.00 -10.89 15.61
N VAL A 193 24.85 -10.74 16.26
CA VAL A 193 23.76 -11.71 16.31
C VAL A 193 22.47 -11.03 15.84
N GLY A 194 21.63 -11.72 15.06
CA GLY A 194 20.25 -11.32 14.74
C GLY A 194 20.05 -9.98 14.01
N ARG A 195 21.12 -9.42 13.42
CA ARG A 195 21.10 -8.16 12.64
C ARG A 195 20.34 -7.02 13.33
N GLU A 196 19.66 -6.17 12.59
CA GLU A 196 18.86 -5.07 13.15
C GLU A 196 17.71 -5.53 14.04
N ALA A 197 17.09 -6.68 13.76
CA ALA A 197 15.96 -7.17 14.55
C ALA A 197 16.36 -7.42 16.02
N GLU A 198 17.50 -8.09 16.23
CA GLU A 198 18.04 -8.30 17.59
C GLU A 198 18.40 -6.97 18.24
N THR A 199 19.00 -6.04 17.50
CA THR A 199 19.36 -4.72 18.04
C THR A 199 18.13 -4.02 18.63
N TYR A 200 17.00 -4.04 17.91
CA TYR A 200 15.78 -3.34 18.32
C TYR A 200 15.09 -4.05 19.49
N LEU A 201 15.01 -5.38 19.45
CA LEU A 201 14.45 -6.15 20.57
C LEU A 201 15.30 -6.02 21.82
N ASN A 202 16.63 -6.11 21.70
CA ASN A 202 17.57 -5.88 22.79
C ASN A 202 17.38 -4.47 23.40
N HIS A 203 17.24 -3.44 22.57
CA HIS A 203 16.95 -2.09 23.04
C HIS A 203 15.64 -2.03 23.83
N ILE A 204 14.55 -2.58 23.29
CA ILE A 204 13.24 -2.62 23.93
C ILE A 204 13.30 -3.34 25.28
N VAL A 205 13.86 -4.55 25.31
CA VAL A 205 13.89 -5.42 26.49
C VAL A 205 14.81 -4.86 27.58
N ASN A 206 16.02 -4.44 27.23
CA ASN A 206 17.02 -4.00 28.20
C ASN A 206 16.88 -2.53 28.63
N ARG A 207 16.10 -1.73 27.88
CA ARG A 207 15.77 -0.35 28.26
C ARG A 207 14.29 -0.15 28.57
N TRP A 208 13.55 -1.21 28.87
CA TRP A 208 12.10 -1.19 29.10
C TRP A 208 11.61 -0.02 29.97
N ASP A 209 12.32 0.29 31.06
CA ASP A 209 11.95 1.35 32.01
C ASP A 209 12.65 2.71 31.74
N LYS A 210 13.33 2.82 30.59
CA LYS A 210 14.11 4.00 30.18
C LYS A 210 13.94 4.30 28.68
N LEU A 211 12.88 3.80 28.06
CA LEU A 211 12.52 4.12 26.67
C LEU A 211 12.23 5.61 26.51
N ALA A 212 12.63 6.19 25.37
CA ALA A 212 12.18 7.51 24.97
C ALA A 212 10.67 7.50 24.66
N GLU A 213 10.01 8.66 24.73
CA GLU A 213 8.57 8.76 24.42
C GLU A 213 8.28 8.24 23.01
N ARG A 214 9.16 8.59 22.05
CA ARG A 214 9.21 8.03 20.69
C ARG A 214 10.62 7.57 20.34
N THR A 215 10.70 6.37 19.77
CA THR A 215 11.95 5.81 19.26
C THR A 215 11.83 5.56 17.77
N ILE A 216 12.83 6.02 17.01
CA ILE A 216 12.97 5.77 15.58
C ILE A 216 14.05 4.72 15.39
N PHE A 217 13.68 3.56 14.89
CA PHE A 217 14.56 2.42 14.66
C PHE A 217 15.03 2.41 13.21
N LEU A 218 16.34 2.48 12.99
CA LEU A 218 16.97 2.57 11.67
C LEU A 218 18.15 1.62 11.53
N GLN A 219 18.42 1.21 10.30
CA GLN A 219 19.70 0.62 9.91
C GLN A 219 20.70 1.75 9.60
N ALA A 220 21.99 1.50 9.78
CA ALA A 220 23.04 2.46 9.47
C ALA A 220 23.14 2.80 7.97
N ASP A 221 22.68 1.92 7.09
CA ASP A 221 22.52 2.17 5.65
C ASP A 221 21.03 2.22 5.27
N ILE A 222 20.58 3.39 4.83
CA ILE A 222 19.23 3.55 4.28
C ILE A 222 19.25 3.15 2.81
N HIS A 223 18.72 1.97 2.51
CA HIS A 223 18.71 1.41 1.15
C HIS A 223 18.00 2.28 0.10
N ASN A 224 17.01 3.10 0.50
CA ASN A 224 16.18 3.92 -0.41
C ASN A 224 16.12 5.38 0.06
N PRO A 225 17.24 6.12 0.07
CA PRO A 225 17.29 7.44 0.70
C PRO A 225 16.43 8.47 -0.06
N ARG A 226 16.23 8.29 -1.37
CA ARG A 226 15.42 9.21 -2.20
C ARG A 226 13.95 9.20 -1.79
N GLU A 227 13.44 8.03 -1.41
CA GLU A 227 12.06 7.84 -1.00
C GLU A 227 11.89 8.04 0.51
N PHE A 228 12.88 7.59 1.30
CA PHE A 228 12.84 7.63 2.76
C PHE A 228 12.70 9.04 3.32
N TYR A 229 13.60 9.98 2.96
CA TYR A 229 13.61 11.30 3.61
C TYR A 229 12.33 12.10 3.33
N PRO A 230 11.82 12.18 2.08
CA PRO A 230 10.55 12.85 1.81
C PRO A 230 9.36 12.18 2.51
N PHE A 231 9.33 10.84 2.57
CA PHE A 231 8.27 10.11 3.27
C PHE A 231 8.31 10.41 4.77
N PHE A 232 9.48 10.30 5.40
CA PHE A 232 9.67 10.59 6.81
C PHE A 232 9.28 12.03 7.15
N GLN A 233 9.77 13.02 6.40
CA GLN A 233 9.41 14.43 6.59
C GLN A 233 7.91 14.68 6.45
N ARG A 234 7.25 13.97 5.53
CA ARG A 234 5.83 14.15 5.26
C ARG A 234 4.95 13.60 6.36
N TYR A 235 5.20 12.37 6.81
CA TYR A 235 4.29 11.63 7.67
C TYR A 235 4.67 11.69 9.16
N PHE A 236 5.95 11.69 9.51
CA PHE A 236 6.34 11.71 10.92
C PHE A 236 5.94 13.04 11.59
N ARG A 237 5.34 12.93 12.78
CA ARG A 237 4.98 14.03 13.66
C ARG A 237 5.45 13.70 15.06
N ALA A 238 6.43 14.44 15.56
CA ALA A 238 7.09 14.16 16.85
C ALA A 238 6.15 14.14 18.07
N ASN A 239 4.95 14.74 17.98
CA ASN A 239 3.97 14.82 19.06
C ASN A 239 2.70 13.97 18.83
N GLN A 240 2.55 13.34 17.66
CA GLN A 240 1.32 12.63 17.28
C GLN A 240 1.59 11.18 16.87
N THR A 241 2.67 10.91 16.13
CA THR A 241 2.98 9.58 15.60
C THR A 241 3.08 8.57 16.73
N GLY A 242 2.21 7.55 16.71
CA GLY A 242 2.27 6.41 17.62
C GLY A 242 3.15 5.31 17.04
N PHE A 243 2.80 4.86 15.84
CA PHE A 243 3.61 3.95 15.04
C PHE A 243 3.60 4.35 13.56
N LEU A 244 4.78 4.36 12.93
CA LEU A 244 4.95 4.64 11.51
C LEU A 244 5.96 3.65 10.92
N ASN A 245 5.50 2.79 10.02
CA ASN A 245 6.39 1.95 9.22
C ASN A 245 7.07 2.80 8.13
N LEU A 246 8.40 2.76 8.07
CA LEU A 246 9.21 3.53 7.10
C LEU A 246 9.67 2.66 5.91
N GLY A 247 9.28 1.38 5.90
CA GLY A 247 9.49 0.46 4.79
C GLY A 247 8.40 0.53 3.73
N TRP A 248 8.38 -0.49 2.87
CA TRP A 248 7.33 -0.64 1.86
C TRP A 248 5.97 -0.91 2.50
N THR A 249 4.94 -0.22 2.00
CA THR A 249 3.58 -0.27 2.53
C THR A 249 2.64 -1.11 1.66
N GLY A 250 1.54 -1.56 2.27
CA GLY A 250 0.41 -2.18 1.58
C GLY A 250 0.54 -3.67 1.26
N ASN A 251 1.57 -4.36 1.74
CA ASN A 251 1.65 -5.81 1.64
C ASN A 251 0.82 -6.42 2.77
N VAL A 252 -0.25 -7.11 2.41
CA VAL A 252 -1.18 -7.74 3.36
C VAL A 252 -1.12 -9.24 3.15
N CYS A 253 -1.00 -9.98 4.24
CA CYS A 253 -1.14 -11.43 4.25
C CYS A 253 -2.44 -11.83 4.96
N TYR A 254 -2.92 -13.04 4.74
CA TYR A 254 -4.16 -13.56 5.37
C TYR A 254 -3.80 -14.72 6.31
N SER A 255 -4.53 -14.91 7.40
CA SER A 255 -4.08 -15.74 8.53
C SER A 255 -3.77 -17.20 8.16
N ASP A 256 -4.53 -17.78 7.23
CA ASP A 256 -4.40 -19.19 6.84
C ASP A 256 -3.27 -19.43 5.80
N ASP A 257 -2.78 -18.37 5.15
CA ASP A 257 -1.76 -18.42 4.10
C ASP A 257 -0.95 -17.12 4.12
N CYS A 258 -0.29 -16.86 5.27
CA CYS A 258 0.41 -15.61 5.47
C CYS A 258 1.79 -15.65 4.80
N GLY A 259 1.88 -15.13 3.59
CA GLY A 259 3.15 -14.97 2.88
C GLY A 259 3.28 -13.67 2.11
N ASP A 260 4.45 -13.49 1.50
CA ASP A 260 4.74 -12.36 0.64
C ASP A 260 5.26 -12.75 -0.74
N LYS A 261 5.28 -11.76 -1.64
CA LYS A 261 5.75 -11.94 -3.03
C LYS A 261 7.26 -12.19 -3.13
N GLN A 262 8.01 -12.05 -2.04
CA GLN A 262 9.43 -12.33 -1.97
C GLN A 262 9.69 -13.79 -1.56
N GLY A 263 8.63 -14.60 -1.35
CA GLY A 263 8.73 -16.01 -1.04
C GLY A 263 8.91 -16.29 0.46
N TRP A 264 8.64 -15.32 1.33
CA TRP A 264 8.53 -15.58 2.77
C TRP A 264 7.11 -16.04 3.12
N GLN A 265 7.00 -16.98 4.06
CA GLN A 265 5.75 -17.55 4.57
C GLN A 265 5.84 -17.72 6.10
N ASP A 266 4.74 -17.48 6.82
CA ASP A 266 4.59 -17.88 8.22
C ASP A 266 4.26 -19.37 8.33
N GLU A 267 5.30 -20.17 8.50
CA GLU A 267 5.22 -21.64 8.62
C GLU A 267 4.82 -22.10 10.03
N THR A 268 4.82 -21.17 10.99
CA THR A 268 4.70 -21.46 12.42
C THR A 268 3.39 -20.98 13.03
N SER A 269 2.55 -20.28 12.26
CA SER A 269 1.39 -19.55 12.79
C SER A 269 1.80 -18.57 13.89
N LEU A 270 3.00 -17.98 13.77
CA LEU A 270 3.52 -17.03 14.76
C LEU A 270 2.68 -15.76 14.79
N PHE A 271 2.21 -15.28 13.63
CA PHE A 271 1.41 -14.06 13.54
C PHE A 271 0.09 -14.18 14.32
N PRO A 272 -0.76 -15.20 14.08
CA PRO A 272 -1.98 -15.38 14.88
C PRO A 272 -1.68 -15.71 16.35
N GLU A 273 -0.59 -16.42 16.66
CA GLU A 273 -0.16 -16.65 18.06
C GLU A 273 0.12 -15.33 18.79
N ILE A 274 0.92 -14.45 18.18
CA ILE A 274 1.29 -13.16 18.77
C ILE A 274 0.06 -12.25 18.90
N GLN A 275 -0.84 -12.22 17.92
CA GLN A 275 -2.11 -11.49 18.05
C GLN A 275 -2.93 -11.98 19.25
N SER A 276 -3.07 -13.30 19.39
CA SER A 276 -3.80 -13.91 20.50
C SER A 276 -3.16 -13.58 21.87
N ARG A 277 -1.83 -13.51 21.93
CA ARG A 277 -1.11 -13.06 23.13
C ARG A 277 -1.31 -11.56 23.43
N ILE A 278 -1.46 -10.72 22.40
CA ILE A 278 -1.63 -9.27 22.56
C ILE A 278 -3.04 -8.91 23.03
N ASP A 279 -4.09 -9.48 22.45
CA ASP A 279 -5.47 -9.05 22.73
C ASP A 279 -6.52 -10.18 22.66
N HIS A 280 -6.10 -11.45 22.72
CA HIS A 280 -6.96 -12.63 22.61
C HIS A 280 -7.80 -12.67 21.32
N SER A 281 -7.33 -12.00 20.27
CA SER A 281 -7.96 -12.03 18.94
C SER A 281 -7.05 -12.69 17.91
N VAL A 282 -7.67 -13.25 16.88
CA VAL A 282 -7.00 -13.66 15.64
C VAL A 282 -7.72 -12.92 14.53
N ARG A 283 -6.98 -12.13 13.77
CA ARG A 283 -7.53 -11.25 12.74
C ARG A 283 -6.97 -11.63 11.38
N ASP A 284 -7.88 -11.70 10.42
CA ASP A 284 -7.54 -11.87 9.02
C ASP A 284 -7.13 -10.52 8.39
N GLY A 285 -6.19 -10.56 7.45
CA GLY A 285 -5.63 -9.37 6.82
C GLY A 285 -4.63 -8.64 7.71
N ILE A 286 -3.39 -9.13 7.73
CA ILE A 286 -2.29 -8.53 8.48
C ILE A 286 -1.41 -7.70 7.56
N LEU A 287 -1.23 -6.42 7.89
CA LEU A 287 -0.28 -5.55 7.21
C LEU A 287 1.15 -5.94 7.59
N LEU A 288 1.94 -6.40 6.63
CA LEU A 288 3.35 -6.75 6.81
C LEU A 288 4.25 -5.51 6.79
N SER A 289 5.30 -5.52 7.60
CA SER A 289 6.37 -4.51 7.57
C SER A 289 7.56 -4.97 6.73
N TYR A 290 8.39 -4.01 6.29
CA TYR A 290 9.58 -4.28 5.45
C TYR A 290 10.72 -3.36 5.86
N LYS A 291 11.95 -3.70 5.47
CA LYS A 291 13.19 -2.94 5.68
C LYS A 291 13.65 -2.80 7.14
N GLY A 292 12.82 -3.18 8.12
CA GLY A 292 13.15 -3.05 9.54
C GLY A 292 13.36 -1.60 9.97
N GLN A 293 12.64 -0.65 9.37
CA GLN A 293 12.77 0.77 9.72
C GLN A 293 11.39 1.30 10.10
N PHE A 294 11.25 1.83 11.32
CA PHE A 294 9.95 2.26 11.84
C PHE A 294 10.11 3.23 13.01
N VAL A 295 9.01 3.88 13.37
CA VAL A 295 8.85 4.69 14.57
C VAL A 295 7.85 3.99 15.48
N ALA A 296 8.11 3.96 16.78
CA ALA A 296 7.17 3.49 17.79
C ALA A 296 7.25 4.34 19.06
N THR A 297 6.13 4.57 19.73
CA THR A 297 6.10 5.19 21.07
C THR A 297 6.40 4.18 22.16
N ALA A 298 6.95 4.66 23.28
CA ALA A 298 7.02 3.85 24.49
C ALA A 298 5.64 3.38 24.96
N ALA A 299 4.59 4.19 24.79
CA ALA A 299 3.22 3.82 25.14
C ALA A 299 2.74 2.58 24.37
N ARG A 300 3.05 2.47 23.07
CA ARG A 300 2.75 1.27 22.26
C ARG A 300 3.65 0.08 22.61
N ILE A 301 4.96 0.31 22.72
CA ILE A 301 5.92 -0.74 23.07
C ILE A 301 5.52 -1.37 24.41
N ARG A 302 5.21 -0.55 25.41
CA ARG A 302 4.83 -0.99 26.75
C ARG A 302 3.37 -1.38 26.89
N GLY A 303 2.56 -1.13 25.87
CA GLY A 303 1.14 -1.49 25.84
C GLY A 303 0.89 -3.00 25.73
N ILE A 304 1.91 -3.78 25.38
CA ILE A 304 1.88 -5.25 25.38
C ILE A 304 2.92 -5.81 26.36
N ASP A 305 2.77 -7.08 26.73
CA ASP A 305 3.66 -7.70 27.71
C ASP A 305 5.11 -7.75 27.24
N LYS A 306 6.03 -7.31 28.11
CA LYS A 306 7.49 -7.38 27.89
C LYS A 306 7.96 -8.78 27.48
N ALA A 307 7.31 -9.82 28.01
CA ALA A 307 7.61 -11.21 27.72
C ALA A 307 7.49 -11.55 26.23
N ILE A 308 6.59 -10.89 25.48
CA ILE A 308 6.47 -11.09 24.03
C ILE A 308 7.78 -10.68 23.33
N TYR A 309 8.32 -9.51 23.68
CA TYR A 309 9.59 -9.05 23.11
C TYR A 309 10.78 -9.91 23.56
N ASP A 310 10.79 -10.33 24.83
CA ASP A 310 11.85 -11.18 25.37
C ASP A 310 11.88 -12.56 24.70
N ASP A 311 10.71 -13.17 24.46
CA ASP A 311 10.61 -14.44 23.75
C ASP A 311 11.11 -14.30 22.31
N LEU A 312 10.66 -13.28 21.57
CA LEU A 312 11.12 -13.01 20.20
C LEU A 312 12.63 -12.73 20.14
N TRP A 313 13.17 -12.05 21.16
CA TRP A 313 14.61 -11.80 21.27
C TRP A 313 15.37 -13.10 21.49
N ARG A 314 14.90 -13.96 22.39
CA ARG A 314 15.49 -15.29 22.65
C ARG A 314 15.52 -16.17 21.40
N LEU A 315 14.49 -16.11 20.55
CA LEU A 315 14.49 -16.84 19.28
C LEU A 315 15.64 -16.45 18.35
N LEU A 316 16.14 -15.21 18.42
CA LEU A 316 17.27 -14.74 17.61
C LEU A 316 18.64 -15.04 18.23
N VAL A 317 18.73 -15.10 19.56
CA VAL A 317 20.02 -15.17 20.28
C VAL A 317 20.37 -16.56 20.80
N ASP A 318 19.37 -17.42 21.03
CA ASP A 318 19.60 -18.80 21.42
C ASP A 318 19.77 -19.68 20.18
N GLU A 319 21.00 -20.12 19.93
CA GLU A 319 21.36 -21.03 18.83
C GLU A 319 20.56 -22.35 18.87
N LYS A 320 20.03 -22.74 20.03
CA LYS A 320 19.22 -23.96 20.20
C LYS A 320 17.72 -23.72 20.03
N SER A 321 17.30 -22.49 19.73
CA SER A 321 15.90 -22.19 19.50
C SER A 321 15.37 -22.92 18.26
N TRP A 322 14.05 -23.13 18.22
CA TRP A 322 13.41 -23.73 17.05
C TRP A 322 13.62 -22.87 15.78
N ALA A 323 13.87 -21.58 15.94
CA ALA A 323 14.05 -20.64 14.83
C ALA A 323 15.37 -20.82 14.07
N HIS A 324 16.30 -21.61 14.63
CA HIS A 324 17.58 -22.00 14.04
C HIS A 324 17.63 -23.50 13.67
N SER A 325 16.48 -24.19 13.69
CA SER A 325 16.41 -25.64 13.52
C SER A 325 15.36 -26.06 12.50
N GLU A 326 15.48 -27.28 11.98
CA GLU A 326 14.40 -27.90 11.21
C GLU A 326 13.20 -28.25 12.11
N PRO A 327 11.95 -28.19 11.61
CA PRO A 327 11.54 -27.99 10.21
C PRO A 327 11.37 -26.53 9.78
N TYR A 328 11.69 -25.56 10.66
CA TYR A 328 11.46 -24.14 10.38
C TYR A 328 12.36 -23.63 9.24
N LEU A 329 13.60 -24.10 9.16
CA LEU A 329 14.55 -23.65 8.15
C LEU A 329 14.21 -24.13 6.75
N GLN A 330 13.65 -25.34 6.56
CA GLN A 330 13.34 -25.90 5.25
C GLN A 330 14.54 -25.83 4.29
N ASP A 331 15.71 -26.29 4.75
CA ASP A 331 16.99 -26.26 4.00
C ASP A 331 17.51 -24.85 3.65
N ARG A 332 16.92 -23.78 4.23
CA ARG A 332 17.38 -22.40 4.01
C ARG A 332 18.63 -22.09 4.82
N GLU A 333 19.50 -21.23 4.27
CA GLU A 333 20.71 -20.77 4.94
C GLU A 333 20.36 -19.99 6.22
N ASP A 334 20.92 -20.44 7.35
CA ASP A 334 20.79 -19.80 8.65
C ASP A 334 22.16 -19.53 9.28
N GLY A 335 22.21 -18.56 10.18
CA GLY A 335 23.36 -18.37 11.04
C GLY A 335 23.12 -17.25 12.04
N MET A 336 23.79 -17.30 13.19
CA MET A 336 23.54 -16.35 14.29
C MET A 336 23.62 -14.89 13.88
N SER A 337 24.53 -14.51 12.98
CA SER A 337 24.66 -13.11 12.51
C SER A 337 23.62 -12.68 11.48
N LYS A 338 22.99 -13.63 10.78
CA LYS A 338 21.98 -13.41 9.74
C LYS A 338 20.95 -14.55 9.83
N PRO A 339 20.15 -14.61 10.91
CA PRO A 339 19.22 -15.70 11.08
C PRO A 339 18.07 -15.57 10.09
N TRP A 340 17.55 -16.70 9.64
CA TRP A 340 16.38 -16.73 8.78
C TRP A 340 15.17 -16.07 9.48
N PHE A 341 15.06 -16.26 10.79
CA PHE A 341 14.04 -15.61 11.63
C PHE A 341 14.09 -14.08 11.60
N GLY A 342 15.23 -13.48 11.25
CA GLY A 342 15.33 -12.03 11.02
C GLY A 342 14.39 -11.54 9.91
N TYR A 343 14.15 -12.36 8.88
CA TYR A 343 13.17 -12.05 7.83
C TYR A 343 11.75 -12.04 8.40
N THR A 344 11.40 -12.99 9.27
CA THR A 344 10.09 -13.02 9.96
C THR A 344 9.90 -11.79 10.84
N MET A 345 10.91 -11.42 11.61
CA MET A 345 10.88 -10.21 12.44
C MET A 345 10.69 -8.94 11.61
N GLU A 346 11.28 -8.85 10.42
CA GLU A 346 11.05 -7.73 9.51
C GLU A 346 9.56 -7.55 9.16
N ARG A 347 8.77 -8.64 9.07
CA ARG A 347 7.34 -8.62 8.69
C ARG A 347 6.38 -8.30 9.84
N ILE A 348 6.78 -8.52 11.10
CA ILE A 348 5.84 -8.56 12.24
C ILE A 348 5.68 -7.22 12.98
N TRP A 349 6.48 -6.20 12.71
CA TRP A 349 6.49 -4.96 13.50
C TRP A 349 5.12 -4.26 13.58
N ASN A 350 4.36 -4.25 12.49
CA ASN A 350 3.00 -3.69 12.49
C ASN A 350 2.07 -4.41 13.48
N VAL A 351 2.23 -5.73 13.65
CA VAL A 351 1.44 -6.53 14.60
C VAL A 351 1.84 -6.17 16.03
N LEU A 352 3.14 -6.17 16.33
CA LEU A 352 3.66 -5.87 17.67
C LEU A 352 3.26 -4.48 18.15
N PHE A 353 3.23 -3.50 17.25
CA PHE A 353 2.86 -2.13 17.57
C PHE A 353 1.42 -1.80 17.21
N GLN A 354 0.58 -2.81 16.99
CA GLN A 354 -0.87 -2.70 16.88
C GLN A 354 -1.29 -1.69 15.81
N CYS A 355 -0.63 -1.75 14.65
CA CYS A 355 -0.86 -0.90 13.49
C CYS A 355 -0.99 -1.74 12.20
N SER A 356 -1.91 -2.71 12.25
CA SER A 356 -2.27 -3.56 11.10
C SER A 356 -3.64 -3.19 10.52
N ASP A 357 -4.05 -1.92 10.61
CA ASP A 357 -5.30 -1.47 10.03
C ASP A 357 -5.26 -1.53 8.49
N MET A 358 -6.29 -2.12 7.91
CA MET A 358 -6.45 -2.23 6.46
C MET A 358 -6.56 -0.86 5.78
N ASP A 359 -7.04 0.17 6.48
CA ASP A 359 -7.03 1.53 5.97
C ASP A 359 -5.60 2.00 5.68
N VAL A 360 -4.63 1.68 6.54
CA VAL A 360 -3.21 1.99 6.30
C VAL A 360 -2.70 1.23 5.06
N ALA A 361 -3.10 -0.04 4.91
CA ALA A 361 -2.73 -0.85 3.77
C ALA A 361 -3.23 -0.29 2.43
N TRP A 362 -4.42 0.31 2.42
CA TRP A 362 -5.10 0.76 1.19
C TRP A 362 -4.95 2.25 0.89
N LYS A 363 -4.85 3.09 1.92
CA LYS A 363 -4.81 4.54 1.76
C LYS A 363 -3.37 5.04 1.63
N CYS A 364 -2.41 4.41 2.31
CA CYS A 364 -1.02 4.85 2.23
C CYS A 364 -0.49 4.77 0.79
N PRO A 365 0.00 5.87 0.20
CA PRO A 365 0.68 5.81 -1.09
C PRO A 365 1.92 4.92 -1.04
N THR A 366 2.35 4.44 -2.21
CA THR A 366 3.63 3.74 -2.31
C THR A 366 4.77 4.72 -2.02
N LEU A 367 5.89 4.22 -1.51
CA LEU A 367 7.09 5.04 -1.29
C LEU A 367 7.54 5.79 -2.56
N LEU A 368 7.32 5.19 -3.74
CA LEU A 368 7.63 5.80 -5.03
C LEU A 368 6.73 6.99 -5.38
N SER A 369 5.42 6.88 -5.12
CA SER A 369 4.52 8.00 -5.40
C SER A 369 4.61 9.09 -4.32
N GLY A 370 4.93 8.70 -3.08
CA GLY A 370 5.11 9.58 -1.92
C GLY A 370 3.85 10.35 -1.47
N TRP A 371 2.83 10.42 -2.31
CA TRP A 371 1.60 11.17 -2.11
C TRP A 371 0.43 10.61 -2.91
N ARG A 372 -0.78 10.91 -2.42
CA ARG A 372 -2.06 10.68 -3.09
C ARG A 372 -2.93 11.92 -2.93
N SER A 373 -3.61 12.34 -3.99
CA SER A 373 -4.58 13.44 -3.91
C SER A 373 -5.76 13.06 -3.02
N GLY A 374 -6.08 13.92 -2.05
CA GLY A 374 -7.10 13.66 -1.02
C GLY A 374 -6.62 12.77 0.13
N GLY A 375 -5.34 12.38 0.16
CA GLY A 375 -4.77 11.59 1.25
C GLY A 375 -4.35 12.45 2.44
N GLY A 376 -4.49 11.89 3.64
CA GLY A 376 -4.09 12.50 4.91
C GLY A 376 -2.80 11.91 5.48
N ILE A 377 -2.24 12.55 6.49
CA ILE A 377 -1.09 11.99 7.23
C ILE A 377 -1.44 10.70 7.99
N ALA A 378 -2.73 10.52 8.30
CA ALA A 378 -3.28 9.33 8.96
C ALA A 378 -3.24 8.08 8.08
N ASP A 379 -3.11 8.25 6.76
CA ASP A 379 -3.23 7.14 5.81
C ASP A 379 -2.05 6.17 5.89
N CYS A 380 -0.92 6.56 6.50
CA CYS A 380 0.32 5.78 6.54
C CYS A 380 0.79 5.38 7.94
N GLN A 381 0.04 5.74 8.99
CA GLN A 381 0.52 5.58 10.37
C GLN A 381 -0.65 5.41 11.34
N CYS A 382 -0.33 4.92 12.53
CA CYS A 382 -1.26 4.89 13.64
C CYS A 382 -0.86 5.94 14.68
N PHE A 383 -1.80 6.80 15.04
CA PHE A 383 -1.62 7.79 16.11
C PHE A 383 -1.98 7.20 17.48
N ASP A 384 -1.40 7.74 18.54
CA ASP A 384 -1.72 7.35 19.94
C ASP A 384 -2.68 8.31 20.61
N THR A 385 -2.65 9.56 20.19
CA THR A 385 -3.61 10.58 20.58
C THR A 385 -4.59 10.77 19.43
N GLU A 386 -5.86 11.02 19.75
CA GLU A 386 -6.80 11.47 18.73
C GLU A 386 -6.22 12.70 18.04
N LEU A 387 -6.28 12.70 16.71
CA LEU A 387 -5.97 13.89 15.93
C LEU A 387 -6.92 14.97 16.44
N VAL A 388 -6.40 15.91 17.23
CA VAL A 388 -7.08 17.19 17.43
C VAL A 388 -7.10 17.80 16.03
N GLU A 389 -8.24 17.67 15.35
CA GLU A 389 -8.50 18.32 14.07
C GLU A 389 -8.26 19.82 14.30
N SER A 390 -7.17 20.32 13.73
CA SER A 390 -6.84 21.75 13.71
C SER A 390 -7.41 22.42 12.48
#